data_AF-A0A1R3R6S3-F1
#
_entry.id   AF-A0A1R3R6S3-F1
#
_cell.length_a   1.000
_cell.length_b   1.000
_cell.length_c   1.000
_cell.angle_alpha   90.00
_cell.angle_beta   90.00
_cell.angle_gamma   90.00
#
_symmetry.space_group_name_H-M   'P 1'
#
loop_
_entity.id
_entity.type
_entity.pdbx_description
1 polymer ?
#
loop_
_entity_poly.entity_id
_entity_poly.type
_entity_poly.pdbx_seq_one_letter_code
_entity_poly.pdbx_strand_id
1 'polypeptide(L)'
;MQLLLEHCGDKLPVSEEMVKAAAVNEYLRLATMQLLLEHRGDKLPVSEELGHVIMQLLLEHCGDKLPVSEEMVKAAAVNEYLRLATMQLLLEHRGDKLPVSEVVAKAATAEQWKQPT
;
A
#
# COMPACT_ATOMS: atom_id res chain seq x y z
N MET A 1 -16.83 -10.11 8.23
CA MET A 1 -15.89 -9.00 8.55
C MET A 1 -16.63 -7.75 9.00
N GLN A 2 -17.58 -7.23 8.22
CA GLN A 2 -18.32 -5.98 8.50
C GLN A 2 -18.97 -5.93 9.89
N LEU A 3 -19.85 -6.88 10.23
CA LEU A 3 -20.50 -6.95 11.54
C LEU A 3 -19.51 -7.04 12.72
N LEU A 4 -18.36 -7.70 12.52
CA LEU A 4 -17.32 -7.80 13.56
C LEU A 4 -16.57 -6.48 13.73
N LEU A 5 -16.32 -5.75 12.65
CA LEU A 5 -15.66 -4.44 12.70
C LEU A 5 -16.58 -3.35 13.27
N GLU A 6 -17.88 -3.40 12.97
CA GLU A 6 -18.89 -2.52 13.56
C GLU A 6 -19.04 -2.75 15.08
N HIS A 7 -19.08 -4.01 15.53
CA HIS A 7 -19.27 -4.31 16.96
C HIS A 7 -18.00 -4.26 17.80
N CYS A 8 -16.86 -4.67 17.24
CA CYS A 8 -15.61 -4.75 17.99
C CYS A 8 -14.69 -3.56 17.73
N GLY A 9 -14.86 -2.81 16.63
CA GLY A 9 -14.00 -1.68 16.28
C GLY A 9 -12.53 -2.05 16.46
N ASP A 10 -11.75 -1.16 17.09
CA ASP A 10 -10.33 -1.34 17.41
C ASP A 10 -10.02 -2.53 18.35
N LYS A 11 -11.03 -3.12 19.02
CA LYS A 11 -10.84 -4.27 19.92
C LYS A 11 -10.72 -5.60 19.18
N LEU A 12 -11.05 -5.64 17.89
CA LEU A 12 -10.85 -6.84 17.08
C LEU A 12 -9.35 -6.96 16.74
N PRO A 13 -8.65 -8.00 17.23
CA PRO A 13 -7.26 -8.24 16.86
C PRO A 13 -7.21 -8.64 15.39
N VAL A 14 -6.88 -7.69 14.53
CA VAL A 14 -6.58 -7.95 13.11
C VAL A 14 -5.08 -8.18 13.02
N SER A 15 -4.67 -9.42 12.75
CA SER A 15 -3.25 -9.75 12.53
C SER A 15 -2.87 -9.60 11.06
N GLU A 16 -1.58 -9.47 10.77
CA GLU A 16 -1.06 -9.45 9.40
C GLU A 16 -1.52 -10.67 8.59
N GLU A 17 -1.53 -11.87 9.19
CA GLU A 17 -2.02 -13.11 8.57
C GLU A 17 -3.48 -13.02 8.16
N MET A 18 -4.34 -12.35 8.95
CA MET A 18 -5.73 -12.13 8.59
C MET A 18 -5.86 -11.18 7.40
N VAL A 19 -5.03 -10.14 7.34
CA VAL A 19 -5.02 -9.20 6.20
C VAL A 19 -4.48 -9.89 4.94
N LYS A 20 -3.43 -10.72 5.07
CA LYS A 20 -2.90 -11.57 3.98
C LYS A 20 -3.94 -12.56 3.47
N ALA A 21 -4.62 -13.29 4.35
CA ALA A 21 -5.67 -14.22 3.96
C ALA A 21 -6.83 -13.51 3.23
N ALA A 22 -7.19 -12.31 3.67
CA ALA A 22 -8.16 -11.47 2.99
C ALA A 22 -7.64 -10.97 1.62
N ALA A 23 -6.34 -10.68 1.50
CA ALA A 23 -5.72 -10.28 0.24
C ALA A 23 -5.60 -11.44 -0.78
N VAL A 24 -5.56 -12.69 -0.33
CA VAL A 24 -5.48 -13.89 -1.20
C VAL A 24 -6.86 -14.34 -1.69
N ASN A 25 -7.93 -14.04 -0.95
CA ASN A 25 -9.28 -14.47 -1.32
C ASN A 25 -9.89 -13.56 -2.41
N GLU A 26 -9.63 -13.85 -3.69
CA GLU A 26 -10.09 -13.06 -4.85
C GLU A 26 -11.54 -12.58 -4.78
N TYR A 27 -12.47 -13.40 -4.26
CA TYR A 27 -13.90 -13.08 -4.19
C TYR A 27 -14.25 -11.96 -3.21
N LEU A 28 -13.51 -11.86 -2.12
CA LEU A 28 -13.77 -10.87 -1.05
C LEU A 28 -12.63 -9.89 -0.86
N ARG A 29 -11.55 -10.05 -1.64
CA ARG A 29 -10.30 -9.30 -1.56
C ARG A 29 -10.54 -7.80 -1.49
N LEU A 30 -11.24 -7.26 -2.47
CA LEU A 30 -11.48 -5.82 -2.55
C LEU A 30 -12.39 -5.33 -1.43
N ALA A 31 -13.56 -5.95 -1.26
CA ALA A 31 -14.55 -5.53 -0.26
C ALA A 31 -13.99 -5.61 1.16
N THR A 32 -13.17 -6.63 1.43
CA THR A 32 -12.54 -6.82 2.73
C THR A 32 -11.39 -5.85 2.95
N MET A 33 -10.53 -5.63 1.96
CA MET A 33 -9.43 -4.65 2.05
C MET A 33 -9.97 -3.23 2.20
N GLN A 34 -10.97 -2.83 1.41
CA GLN A 34 -11.61 -1.52 1.54
C GLN A 34 -12.19 -1.32 2.93
N LEU A 35 -12.91 -2.32 3.44
CA LEU A 35 -13.57 -2.23 4.74
C LEU A 35 -12.56 -2.23 5.91
N LEU A 36 -11.45 -2.96 5.77
CA LEU A 36 -10.32 -2.88 6.70
C LEU A 36 -9.66 -1.50 6.65
N LEU A 37 -9.37 -0.95 5.47
CA LEU A 37 -8.77 0.38 5.31
C LEU A 37 -9.68 1.48 5.88
N GLU A 38 -11.00 1.38 5.67
CA GLU A 38 -11.98 2.35 6.17
C GLU A 38 -12.09 2.31 7.71
N HIS A 39 -12.06 1.13 8.32
CA HIS A 39 -12.24 0.97 9.77
C HIS A 39 -10.95 1.07 10.59
N ARG A 40 -9.78 0.96 9.96
CA ARG A 40 -8.50 0.90 10.66
C ARG A 40 -7.45 1.86 10.12
N GLY A 41 -7.49 2.22 8.83
CA GLY A 41 -6.53 3.12 8.21
C GLY A 41 -5.08 2.79 8.56
N ASP A 42 -4.44 3.71 9.27
CA ASP A 42 -3.05 3.68 9.76
C ASP A 42 -2.79 2.63 10.85
N LYS A 43 -3.83 2.10 11.51
CA LYS A 43 -3.73 1.05 12.54
C LYS A 43 -3.71 -0.37 11.97
N LEU A 44 -3.80 -0.56 10.66
CA LEU A 44 -3.61 -1.88 10.07
C LEU A 44 -2.14 -2.30 10.21
N PRO A 45 -1.87 -3.53 10.67
CA PRO A 45 -0.54 -4.09 10.57
C PRO A 45 -0.25 -4.39 9.09
N VAL A 46 0.25 -3.38 8.38
CA VAL A 46 0.65 -3.49 6.98
C VAL A 46 2.15 -3.71 6.94
N SER A 47 2.58 -4.91 6.59
CA SER A 47 3.97 -5.16 6.19
C SER A 47 4.23 -4.57 4.80
N GLU A 48 5.50 -4.40 4.44
CA GLU A 48 5.88 -3.85 3.14
C GLU A 48 5.27 -4.61 1.95
N GLU A 49 5.28 -5.94 2.02
CA GLU A 49 4.66 -6.85 1.05
C GLU A 49 3.15 -6.62 0.93
N LEU A 50 2.47 -6.52 2.07
CA LEU A 50 1.03 -6.30 2.10
C LEU A 50 0.66 -4.90 1.60
N GLY A 51 1.50 -3.89 1.89
CA GLY A 51 1.34 -2.54 1.37
C GLY A 51 1.41 -2.48 -0.15
N HIS A 52 2.33 -3.24 -0.76
CA HIS A 52 2.41 -3.38 -2.22
C HIS A 52 1.14 -4.00 -2.81
N VAL A 53 0.64 -5.10 -2.23
CA VAL A 53 -0.59 -5.77 -2.69
C VAL A 53 -1.81 -4.86 -2.57
N ILE A 54 -1.93 -4.14 -1.46
CA ILE A 54 -3.03 -3.17 -1.25
C ILE A 54 -2.93 -2.04 -2.27
N MET A 55 -1.73 -1.49 -2.52
CA MET A 55 -1.52 -0.45 -3.52
C MET A 55 -1.95 -0.92 -4.92
N GLN A 56 -1.58 -2.14 -5.31
CA GLN A 56 -1.98 -2.73 -6.59
C GLN A 56 -3.50 -2.83 -6.71
N LEU A 57 -4.16 -3.39 -5.70
CA LEU A 57 -5.62 -3.50 -5.65
C LEU A 57 -6.33 -2.15 -5.79
N LEU A 58 -5.84 -1.14 -5.08
CA LEU A 58 -6.42 0.20 -5.11
C LEU A 58 -6.22 0.85 -6.47
N LEU A 59 -5.05 0.68 -7.10
CA LEU A 59 -4.77 1.22 -8.43
C LEU A 59 -5.61 0.53 -9.52
N GLU A 60 -5.76 -0.79 -9.47
CA GLU A 60 -6.60 -1.57 -10.41
C GLU A 60 -8.08 -1.15 -10.33
N HIS A 61 -8.62 -0.94 -9.13
CA HIS A 61 -10.05 -0.67 -8.94
C HIS A 61 -10.44 0.80 -8.95
N CYS A 62 -9.64 1.66 -8.33
CA CYS A 62 -9.95 3.07 -8.28
C CYS A 62 -9.38 3.81 -9.49
N GLY A 63 -8.39 3.24 -10.20
CA GLY A 63 -7.71 3.91 -11.31
C GLY A 63 -7.32 5.32 -10.88
N ASP A 64 -7.53 6.31 -11.74
CA ASP A 64 -7.27 7.74 -11.47
C ASP A 64 -8.00 8.35 -10.25
N LYS A 65 -9.03 7.68 -9.71
CA LYS A 65 -9.78 8.19 -8.55
C LYS A 65 -9.06 7.99 -7.23
N LEU A 66 -8.04 7.11 -7.17
CA LEU A 66 -7.25 6.94 -5.96
C LEU A 66 -6.31 8.15 -5.80
N PRO A 67 -6.48 8.96 -4.74
CA PRO A 67 -5.54 10.05 -4.47
C PRO A 67 -4.19 9.45 -4.08
N VAL A 68 -3.19 9.61 -4.95
CA VAL A 68 -1.80 9.27 -4.66
C VAL A 68 -1.14 10.56 -4.17
N SER A 69 -0.62 10.55 -2.94
CA SER A 69 0.10 11.69 -2.36
C SER A 69 1.60 11.57 -2.58
N GLU A 70 2.31 12.69 -2.49
CA GLU A 70 3.78 12.71 -2.58
C GLU A 70 4.44 11.82 -1.53
N GLU A 71 3.91 11.80 -0.29
CA GLU A 71 4.41 10.94 0.78
C GLU A 71 4.25 9.45 0.45
N MET A 72 3.17 9.05 -0.24
CA MET A 72 3.01 7.66 -0.70
C MET A 72 4.06 7.31 -1.75
N VAL A 73 4.33 8.20 -2.70
CA VAL A 73 5.37 7.96 -3.73
C VAL A 73 6.76 7.93 -3.10
N LYS A 74 7.03 8.81 -2.14
CA LYS A 74 8.29 8.84 -1.38
C LYS A 74 8.49 7.54 -0.58
N ALA A 75 7.45 7.07 0.10
CA ALA A 75 7.48 5.80 0.84
C ALA A 75 7.78 4.61 -0.09
N ALA A 76 7.15 4.58 -1.27
CA ALA A 76 7.45 3.58 -2.30
C ALA A 76 8.90 3.68 -2.82
N ALA A 77 9.42 4.90 -2.97
CA ALA A 77 10.77 5.14 -3.47
C ALA A 77 11.89 4.75 -2.48
N VAL A 78 11.62 4.72 -1.18
CA VAL A 78 12.61 4.34 -0.15
C VAL A 78 12.53 2.88 0.29
N ASN A 79 11.50 2.14 -0.14
CA ASN A 79 11.31 0.73 0.22
C ASN A 79 12.30 -0.16 -0.55
N GLU A 80 13.44 -0.54 0.06
CA GLU A 80 14.50 -1.26 -0.64
C GLU A 80 14.05 -2.59 -1.27
N TYR A 81 13.13 -3.31 -0.62
CA TYR A 81 12.68 -4.64 -1.05
C TYR A 81 11.72 -4.58 -2.25
N LEU A 82 10.83 -3.59 -2.29
CA LEU A 82 9.75 -3.50 -3.28
C LEU A 82 9.74 -2.20 -4.08
N ARG A 83 10.77 -1.36 -3.96
CA ARG A 83 10.88 -0.06 -4.67
C ARG A 83 10.64 -0.20 -6.16
N LEU A 84 11.33 -1.12 -6.82
CA LEU A 84 11.22 -1.28 -8.27
C LEU A 84 9.78 -1.67 -8.66
N ALA A 85 9.23 -2.70 -8.03
CA ALA A 85 7.88 -3.20 -8.32
C ALA A 85 6.81 -2.15 -8.02
N THR A 86 6.91 -1.46 -6.87
CA THR A 86 5.92 -0.46 -6.45
C THR A 86 6.00 0.81 -7.30
N MET A 87 7.21 1.27 -7.66
CA MET A 87 7.38 2.43 -8.54
C MET A 87 6.94 2.11 -9.98
N GLN A 88 7.22 0.91 -10.50
CA GLN A 88 6.72 0.48 -11.81
C GLN A 88 5.19 0.44 -11.84
N LEU A 89 4.56 -0.18 -10.84
CA LEU A 89 3.11 -0.23 -10.71
C LEU A 89 2.48 1.18 -10.69
N LEU A 90 3.06 2.10 -9.91
CA LEU A 90 2.62 3.49 -9.85
C LEU A 90 2.78 4.18 -11.22
N LEU A 91 3.90 3.99 -11.91
CA LEU A 91 4.15 4.56 -13.23
C LEU A 91 3.19 4.00 -14.29
N GLU A 92 2.86 2.72 -14.27
CA GLU A 92 1.91 2.10 -15.18
C GLU A 92 0.49 2.66 -15.02
N HIS A 93 0.07 2.92 -13.77
CA HIS A 93 -1.30 3.35 -13.47
C HIS A 93 -1.50 4.87 -13.40
N ARG A 94 -0.42 5.65 -13.31
CA ARG A 94 -0.49 7.11 -13.18
C ARG A 94 0.40 7.86 -14.15
N GLY A 95 1.50 7.27 -14.60
CA GLY A 95 2.50 7.92 -15.45
C GLY A 95 2.84 9.33 -14.95
N ASP A 96 2.62 10.32 -15.80
CA ASP A 96 2.93 11.73 -15.56
C ASP A 96 2.02 12.40 -14.50
N LYS A 97 0.96 11.72 -14.05
CA LYS A 97 0.07 12.22 -12.99
C LYS A 97 0.60 11.94 -11.58
N LEU A 98 1.73 11.24 -11.44
CA LEU A 98 2.34 11.03 -10.13
C LEU A 98 2.87 12.35 -9.57
N PRO A 99 2.59 12.68 -8.30
CA PRO A 99 3.24 13.79 -7.62
C PRO A 99 4.71 13.42 -7.34
N VAL A 100 5.57 13.61 -8.34
CA VAL A 100 7.01 13.44 -8.22
C VAL A 100 7.64 14.80 -8.01
N SER A 101 8.14 15.05 -6.80
CA SER A 101 8.97 16.20 -6.51
C SER A 101 10.46 15.86 -6.62
N GLU A 102 11.31 16.88 -6.60
CA GLU A 102 12.76 16.70 -6.49
C GLU A 102 13.15 15.88 -5.24
N VAL A 103 12.37 15.96 -4.15
CA VAL A 103 12.60 15.18 -2.92
C VAL A 103 12.33 13.69 -3.17
N VAL A 104 11.26 13.36 -3.89
CA VAL A 104 10.94 11.98 -4.29
C VAL A 104 12.00 11.43 -5.25
N ALA A 105 12.43 12.23 -6.23
CA ALA A 105 13.49 11.85 -7.16
C ALA A 105 14.80 11.57 -6.41
N LYS A 106 15.17 12.44 -5.46
CA LYS A 106 16.35 12.24 -4.60
C LYS A 106 16.22 11.00 -3.72
N ALA A 107 15.04 10.72 -3.20
CA ALA A 107 14.79 9.51 -2.40
C ALA A 107 14.94 8.22 -3.24
N ALA A 108 14.51 8.26 -4.51
CA ALA A 108 14.69 7.13 -5.43
C ALA A 108 16.16 6.91 -5.83
N THR A 109 16.93 7.99 -5.97
CA THR A 109 18.37 7.96 -6.30
C THR A 109 19.27 7.89 -5.06
N ALA A 110 18.70 7.96 -3.86
CA ALA A 110 19.47 7.80 -2.63
C ALA A 110 19.95 6.36 -2.62
N GLU A 111 21.17 6.17 -3.10
CA GLU A 111 21.91 4.94 -2.93
C GLU A 111 22.18 4.76 -1.44
N GLN A 112 21.24 4.15 -0.75
CA GLN A 112 21.50 3.48 0.50
C GLN A 112 22.16 2.11 0.24
N TRP A 113 23.01 2.03 -0.79
CA TRP A 113 24.00 0.96 -0.92
C TRP A 113 25.06 1.17 0.16
N LYS A 114 24.80 0.66 1.36
CA LYS A 114 25.90 0.25 2.23
C LYS A 114 26.53 -0.98 1.59
N GLN A 115 27.66 -0.78 0.92
CA GLN A 115 28.53 -1.89 0.55
C GLN A 115 28.88 -2.67 1.83
N PRO A 116 28.79 -4.01 1.83
CA PRO A 116 29.33 -4.79 2.92
C PRO A 116 30.86 -4.67 2.87
N THR A 117 31.45 -4.10 3.92
CA THR A 117 32.90 -4.15 4.20
C THR A 117 33.36 -5.57 4.45
#